data_AF-A0A7H0EWL0-F1
#
_entry.id   AF-A0A7H0EWL0-F1
#
_cell.length_a   1.000
_cell.length_b   1.000
_cell.length_c   1.000
_cell.angle_alpha   90.00
_cell.angle_beta   90.00
_cell.angle_gamma   90.00
#
_symmetry.space_group_name_H-M   'P 1'
#
loop_
_entity.id
_entity.type
_entity.pdbx_description
1 polymer ?
#
loop_
_entity_poly.entity_id
_entity_poly.type
_entity_poly.pdbx_seq_one_letter_code
_entity_poly.pdbx_strand_id
1 'polypeptide(L)' 'MSEERQNQYFNLIDELLKCPNGQEPEVLEAQPELIDSGLIHTMLQVATMFAHEGNQDGAQFLFFIARELSKQLGLYPDLS' A
#
# COMPACT_ATOMS: atom_id res chain seq x y z
N MET A 1 7.31 -4.94 -15.08
CA MET A 1 7.64 -4.03 -13.96
C MET A 1 9.07 -3.60 -14.14
N SER A 2 9.32 -2.30 -14.38
CA SER A 2 10.70 -1.79 -14.34
C SER A 2 11.12 -1.68 -12.87
N GLU A 3 12.38 -1.96 -12.56
CA GLU A 3 12.94 -1.83 -11.20
C GLU A 3 12.66 -0.46 -10.58
N GLU A 4 12.63 0.59 -11.41
CA GLU A 4 12.28 1.96 -11.00
C GLU A 4 10.88 2.06 -10.37
N ARG A 5 9.88 1.43 -10.98
CA ARG A 5 8.49 1.48 -10.46
C ARG A 5 8.34 0.72 -9.15
N GLN A 6 9.07 -0.39 -9.00
CA GLN A 6 9.08 -1.15 -7.76
C GLN A 6 9.73 -0.35 -6.62
N ASN A 7 10.83 0.36 -6.91
CA ASN A 7 11.43 1.28 -5.93
C ASN A 7 10.47 2.41 -5.55
N GLN A 8 9.73 2.98 -6.50
CA GLN A 8 8.71 3.99 -6.21
C GLN A 8 7.61 3.46 -5.29
N TYR A 9 7.15 2.22 -5.48
CA TYR A 9 6.19 1.59 -4.57
C TYR A 9 6.75 1.42 -3.16
N PHE A 10 7.98 0.93 -3.03
CA PHE A 10 8.62 0.82 -1.71
C PHE A 10 8.79 2.18 -1.03
N ASN A 11 9.19 3.21 -1.78
CA ASN A 11 9.33 4.56 -1.26
C ASN A 11 7.97 5.12 -0.79
N LEU A 12 6.92 4.93 -1.58
CA LEU A 12 5.56 5.33 -1.20
C LEU A 12 5.08 4.60 0.06
N ILE A 13 5.35 3.30 0.17
CA ILE A 13 5.00 2.49 1.35
C ILE A 13 5.76 2.97 2.59
N ASP A 14 7.05 3.26 2.46
CA ASP A 14 7.89 3.79 3.54
C ASP A 14 7.41 5.17 4.00
N GLU A 15 7.06 6.06 3.07
CA GLU A 15 6.44 7.35 3.39
C GLU A 15 5.12 7.17 4.14
N LEU A 16 4.25 6.24 3.70
CA LEU A 16 3.00 5.94 4.40
C LEU A 16 3.21 5.44 5.83
N LEU A 17 4.24 4.62 6.06
CA LEU A 17 4.57 4.10 7.39
C LEU A 17 5.19 5.17 8.31
N LYS A 18 5.89 6.14 7.73
CA LYS A 18 6.52 7.26 8.47
C LYS A 18 5.58 8.43 8.69
N CYS A 19 4.56 8.57 7.85
CA CYS A 19 3.59 9.64 7.97
C CYS A 19 2.76 9.52 9.26
N PRO A 20 2.37 10.65 9.87
CA PRO A 20 1.41 10.67 10.95
C PRO A 20 0.07 10.08 10.50
N ASN A 21 -0.64 9.46 11.45
CA ASN A 21 -2.01 9.00 11.20
C ASN A 21 -2.89 10.18 10.72
N GLY A 22 -3.55 9.99 9.59
CA GLY A 22 -4.39 10.96 8.90
C GLY A 22 -3.75 11.60 7.67
N GLN A 23 -2.46 11.38 7.41
CA GLN A 23 -1.77 11.92 6.23
C GLN A 23 -1.56 10.90 5.11
N GLU A 24 -1.92 9.63 5.35
CA GLU A 24 -1.93 8.59 4.31
C GLU A 24 -2.64 9.01 3.01
N PRO A 25 -3.85 9.60 3.04
CA PRO A 25 -4.52 10.00 1.80
C PRO A 25 -3.74 11.07 1.04
N GLU A 26 -3.14 12.05 1.71
CA GLU A 26 -2.35 13.09 1.05
C GLU A 26 -1.14 12.51 0.30
N VAL A 27 -0.45 11.54 0.92
CA VAL A 27 0.71 10.85 0.33
C VAL A 27 0.31 10.01 -0.88
N LEU A 28 -0.84 9.34 -0.81
CA LEU A 28 -1.41 8.59 -1.93
C LEU A 28 -1.83 9.54 -3.07
N GLU A 29 -2.55 10.61 -2.75
CA GLU A 29 -3.01 11.63 -3.70
C GLU A 29 -1.86 12.39 -4.37
N ALA A 30 -0.69 12.48 -3.73
CA ALA A 30 0.50 13.07 -4.33
C ALA A 30 1.08 12.24 -5.49
N GLN A 31 0.83 10.92 -5.52
CA GLN A 31 1.39 10.00 -6.52
C GLN A 31 0.33 9.05 -7.10
N PRO A 32 -0.73 9.57 -7.74
CA PRO A 32 -1.84 8.76 -8.25
C PRO A 32 -1.42 7.78 -9.35
N GLU A 33 -0.31 8.06 -10.06
CA GLU A 33 0.27 7.17 -11.08
C GLU A 33 0.82 5.85 -10.51
N LEU A 34 1.12 5.84 -9.20
CA LEU A 34 1.59 4.67 -8.48
C LEU A 34 0.43 3.85 -7.92
N ILE A 35 -0.76 4.42 -7.80
CA ILE A 35 -1.94 3.73 -7.29
C ILE A 35 -2.47 2.78 -8.38
N ASP A 36 -1.95 1.56 -8.36
CA ASP A 36 -2.33 0.46 -9.23
C ASP A 36 -2.31 -0.87 -8.47
N SER A 37 -2.81 -1.94 -9.09
CA SER A 37 -2.64 -3.33 -8.66
C SER A 37 -1.21 -3.68 -8.21
N GLY A 38 -0.18 -3.12 -8.86
CA GLY A 38 1.23 -3.33 -8.50
C GLY A 38 1.60 -2.81 -7.10
N LEU A 39 1.09 -1.64 -6.73
CA LEU A 39 1.30 -1.07 -5.38
C LEU A 39 0.60 -1.92 -4.32
N ILE A 40 -0.66 -2.30 -4.58
CA ILE A 40 -1.43 -3.17 -3.68
C ILE A 40 -0.66 -4.47 -3.41
N HIS A 41 -0.15 -5.11 -4.45
CA HIS A 41 0.59 -6.36 -4.30
C HIS A 41 1.87 -6.16 -3.48
N THR A 42 2.58 -5.05 -3.70
CA THR A 42 3.79 -4.70 -2.94
C THR A 42 3.47 -4.45 -1.47
N MET A 43 2.39 -3.71 -1.17
CA MET A 43 1.90 -3.49 0.20
C MET A 43 1.60 -4.80 0.93
N LEU A 44 0.94 -5.75 0.27
CA LEU A 44 0.64 -7.06 0.84
C LEU A 44 1.92 -7.87 1.16
N GLN A 45 2.93 -7.80 0.29
CA GLN A 45 4.22 -8.45 0.55
C GLN A 45 4.92 -7.85 1.78
N VAL A 46 5.00 -6.52 1.87
CA VAL A 46 5.61 -5.82 3.01
C VAL A 46 4.81 -6.09 4.30
N ALA A 47 3.47 -6.07 4.22
CA ALA A 47 2.61 -6.39 5.35
C ALA A 47 2.85 -7.80 5.89
N THR A 48 3.01 -8.78 4.99
CA THR A 48 3.31 -10.16 5.36
C THR A 48 4.68 -10.27 6.04
N MET A 49 5.68 -9.56 5.52
CA MET A 49 7.01 -9.48 6.13
C MET A 49 6.94 -8.87 7.54
N PHE A 50 6.22 -7.76 7.70
CA PHE A 50 6.04 -7.09 8.98
C PHE A 50 5.36 -8.00 10.00
N ALA A 51 4.34 -8.76 9.59
CA ALA A 51 3.68 -9.73 10.44
C ALA A 51 4.64 -10.84 10.90
N HIS A 52 5.54 -11.29 10.03
CA HIS A 52 6.59 -12.25 10.37
C HIS A 52 7.64 -11.69 11.32
N GLU A 53 7.98 -10.41 11.20
CA GLU A 53 8.93 -9.72 12.10
C GLU A 53 8.31 -9.33 13.45
N GLY A 54 7.02 -9.58 13.65
CA GLY A 54 6.28 -9.25 14.88
C GLY A 54 5.71 -7.82 14.88
N ASN A 55 5.83 -7.08 13.79
CA ASN A 55 5.23 -5.76 13.62
C ASN A 55 3.79 -5.88 13.08
N GLN A 56 2.88 -6.36 13.93
CA GLN A 56 1.49 -6.57 13.55
C GLN A 56 0.76 -5.28 13.22
N ASP A 57 1.07 -4.18 13.91
CA ASP A 57 0.47 -2.87 13.68
C ASP A 57 0.76 -2.36 12.26
N GLY A 58 2.02 -2.38 11.83
CA GLY A 58 2.39 -1.97 10.48
C GLY A 58 1.85 -2.94 9.41
N ALA A 59 1.76 -4.24 9.72
CA ALA A 59 1.12 -5.19 8.82
C ALA A 59 -0.37 -4.88 8.62
N GLN A 60 -1.13 -4.69 9.71
CA GLN A 60 -2.56 -4.35 9.64
C GLN A 60 -2.79 -3.04 8.89
N PHE A 61 -1.94 -2.05 9.14
CA PHE A 61 -2.00 -0.76 8.46
C PHE A 61 -1.87 -0.92 6.94
N LEU A 62 -0.83 -1.62 6.47
CA LEU A 62 -0.62 -1.85 5.04
C LEU A 62 -1.75 -2.66 4.40
N PHE A 63 -2.27 -3.68 5.11
CA PHE A 63 -3.45 -4.43 4.66
C PHE A 63 -4.68 -3.54 4.52
N PHE A 64 -4.89 -2.62 5.47
CA PHE A 64 -6.01 -1.68 5.46
C PHE A 64 -5.93 -0.75 4.24
N ILE A 65 -4.78 -0.14 4.00
CA ILE A 65 -4.57 0.76 2.84
C ILE A 65 -4.70 -0.02 1.53
N ALA A 66 -4.06 -1.18 1.40
CA ALA A 66 -4.16 -2.03 0.21
C ALA A 66 -5.62 -2.41 -0.11
N ARG A 67 -6.42 -2.67 0.91
CA ARG A 67 -7.86 -2.94 0.77
C ARG A 67 -8.66 -1.70 0.36
N GLU A 68 -8.31 -0.53 0.86
CA GLU A 68 -8.96 0.72 0.45
C GLU A 68 -8.65 1.04 -1.02
N LEU A 69 -7.37 0.99 -1.39
CA LEU A 69 -6.91 1.23 -2.75
C LEU A 69 -7.54 0.26 -3.76
N SER A 70 -7.68 -1.02 -3.40
CA SER A 70 -8.34 -2.00 -4.27
C SER A 70 -9.83 -1.69 -4.51
N LYS A 71 -10.54 -1.12 -3.52
CA LYS A 71 -11.91 -0.62 -3.72
C LYS A 71 -11.93 0.60 -4.62
N GLN A 72 -11.04 1.57 -4.39
CA GLN A 72 -10.96 2.79 -5.21
C GLN A 72 -10.66 2.47 -6.68
N LEU A 73 -9.79 1.49 -6.94
CA LEU A 73 -9.46 1.05 -8.29
C LEU A 73 -10.55 0.17 -8.93
N GLY A 74 -11.62 -0.18 -8.21
CA GLY A 74 -12.62 -1.13 -8.69
C GLY A 74 -12.05 -2.53 -8.94
N LEU A 75 -10.90 -2.84 -8.34
CA LEU A 75 -10.24 -4.15 -8.41
C LEU A 75 -10.81 -5.14 -7.40
N TYR A 76 -11.77 -4.71 -6.57
CA TYR A 76 -12.59 -5.62 -5.79
C TYR A 76 -13.52 -6.35 -6.77
N PRO A 77 -13.33 -7.66 -7.03
CA PRO A 77 -14.35 -8.39 -7.76
C PRO A 77 -15.62 -8.28 -6.93
N ASP A 78 -16.65 -7.69 -7.51
CA ASP A 78 -18.00 -7.76 -6.98
C ASP A 78 -18.22 -9.19 -6.47
N LEU A 79 -18.36 -9.35 -5.16
CA LEU A 79 -19.02 -10.52 -4.59
C LEU A 79 -20.50 -10.41 -5.00
N SER A 80 -20.77 -10.70 -6.27
CA SER A 80 -22.10 -11.02 -6.81
C SER A 80 -22.34 -12.51 -6.73
#